data_AF-A0A6F8YXE8-F1
#
_entry.id   AF-A0A6F8YXE8-F1
#
_cell.length_a   1.000
_cell.length_b   1.000
_cell.length_c   1.000
_cell.angle_alpha   90.00
_cell.angle_beta   90.00
_cell.angle_gamma   90.00
#
_symmetry.space_group_name_H-M   'P 1'
#
loop_
_entity.id
_entity.type
_entity.pdbx_description
1 polymer ?
#
loop_
_entity_poly.entity_id
_entity_poly.type
_entity_poly.pdbx_seq_one_letter_code
_entity_poly.pdbx_strand_id
1 'polypeptide(L)'
;MVNMPGALDQVRDFLNTWEIPNDTRVPVDHLAALVAAPERWAAAFPGVTRPARDDLADLRALRADLRAALGLTHPVSLGDRVERHRLVVTLREAPDEPALLVRPATASATGDLLAAAVNAVAAGRWHRLKSCPDCRWVFYDTSRNASRTWCAMTPGGPDGRGCGGIAKTRAYRARASAR
;
A
#
# COMPACT_ATOMS: atom_id res chain seq x y z
N MET A 1 16.63 -14.03 -11.64
CA MET A 1 15.56 -13.53 -10.75
C MET A 1 14.96 -12.29 -11.40
N VAL A 2 13.90 -12.47 -12.19
CA VAL A 2 13.13 -11.31 -12.69
C VAL A 2 12.38 -10.74 -11.49
N ASN A 3 12.71 -9.52 -11.14
CA ASN A 3 12.19 -8.77 -10.01
C ASN A 3 10.73 -8.38 -10.30
N MET A 4 9.80 -9.32 -10.17
CA MET A 4 8.40 -8.96 -10.02
C MET A 4 8.29 -8.09 -8.77
N PRO A 5 7.65 -6.91 -8.81
CA PRO A 5 7.28 -6.20 -7.60
C PRO A 5 6.62 -7.21 -6.65
N GLY A 6 7.04 -7.25 -5.39
CA GLY A 6 6.41 -8.16 -4.45
C GLY A 6 4.90 -7.84 -4.39
N ALA A 7 4.04 -8.82 -4.13
CA ALA A 7 2.59 -8.55 -3.99
C ALA A 7 2.29 -7.40 -3.01
N LEU A 8 3.16 -7.19 -2.00
CA LEU A 8 3.08 -6.05 -1.08
C LEU A 8 3.44 -4.70 -1.72
N ASP A 9 4.34 -4.66 -2.71
CA ASP A 9 4.63 -3.45 -3.50
C ASP A 9 3.40 -3.05 -4.31
N GLN A 10 2.70 -4.01 -4.92
CA GLN A 10 1.45 -3.73 -5.64
C GLN A 10 0.37 -3.16 -4.71
N VAL A 11 0.24 -3.68 -3.49
CA VAL A 11 -0.66 -3.10 -2.49
C VAL A 11 -0.24 -1.68 -2.12
N ARG A 12 1.06 -1.43 -1.88
CA ARG A 12 1.57 -0.08 -1.62
C ARG A 12 1.23 0.88 -2.77
N ASP A 13 1.49 0.47 -3.99
CA ASP A 13 1.30 1.30 -5.18
C ASP A 13 -0.20 1.56 -5.41
N PHE A 14 -1.06 0.57 -5.15
CA PHE A 14 -2.51 0.73 -5.11
C PHE A 14 -2.93 1.77 -4.06
N LEU A 15 -2.39 1.71 -2.84
CA LEU A 15 -2.70 2.68 -1.78
C LEU A 15 -2.22 4.11 -2.11
N ASN A 16 -1.20 4.24 -2.96
CA ASN A 16 -0.65 5.50 -3.46
C ASN A 16 -1.28 5.97 -4.79
N THR A 17 -2.27 5.25 -5.34
CA THR A 17 -3.14 5.82 -6.38
C THR A 17 -3.94 7.03 -5.89
N TRP A 18 -3.99 7.22 -4.56
CA TRP A 18 -4.32 8.49 -3.94
C TRP A 18 -3.07 9.06 -3.28
N GLU A 19 -2.76 10.31 -3.58
CA GLU A 19 -1.58 10.99 -3.07
C GLU A 19 -1.85 12.46 -2.76
N ILE A 20 -0.92 13.09 -2.04
CA ILE A 20 -0.88 14.53 -1.84
C ILE A 20 0.47 15.00 -2.38
N PRO A 21 0.53 15.49 -3.64
CA PRO A 21 1.75 15.97 -4.25
C PRO A 21 2.43 17.06 -3.39
N ASN A 22 3.75 17.10 -3.44
CA ASN A 22 4.53 17.99 -2.58
C ASN A 22 4.35 19.47 -2.95
N ASP A 23 4.23 19.75 -4.24
CA ASP A 23 4.11 21.07 -4.84
C ASP A 23 2.74 21.71 -4.60
N THR A 24 1.66 20.99 -4.90
CA THR A 24 0.30 21.51 -4.82
C THR A 24 -0.31 21.38 -3.43
N ARG A 25 0.10 20.35 -2.67
CA ARG A 25 -0.51 19.97 -1.38
C ARG A 25 -2.02 19.70 -1.48
N VAL A 26 -2.54 19.45 -2.68
CA VAL A 26 -3.94 19.12 -2.95
C VAL A 26 -4.05 17.61 -3.16
N PRO A 27 -4.99 16.91 -2.50
CA PRO A 27 -5.18 15.48 -2.74
C PRO A 27 -5.57 15.18 -4.18
N VAL A 28 -4.95 14.17 -4.78
CA VAL A 28 -5.24 13.68 -6.13
C VAL A 28 -5.60 12.19 -6.07
N ASP A 29 -6.67 11.81 -6.76
CA ASP A 29 -7.10 10.41 -6.90
C ASP A 29 -6.97 9.94 -8.36
N HIS A 30 -5.93 9.17 -8.65
CA HIS A 30 -5.62 8.65 -9.97
C HIS A 30 -6.39 7.36 -10.31
N LEU A 31 -7.08 6.77 -9.33
CA LEU A 31 -7.67 5.43 -9.49
C LEU A 31 -8.72 5.38 -10.60
N ALA A 32 -9.58 6.41 -10.71
CA ALA A 32 -10.60 6.46 -11.75
C ALA A 32 -10.00 6.49 -13.17
N ALA A 33 -8.92 7.26 -13.36
CA ALA A 33 -8.21 7.33 -14.63
C ALA A 33 -7.48 6.01 -14.95
N LEU A 34 -6.91 5.35 -13.95
CA LEU A 34 -6.28 4.03 -14.10
C LEU A 34 -7.30 2.95 -14.49
N VAL A 35 -8.44 2.87 -13.80
CA VAL A 35 -9.53 1.93 -14.12
C VAL A 35 -10.07 2.16 -15.54
N ALA A 36 -10.11 3.42 -15.99
CA ALA A 36 -10.54 3.78 -17.34
C ALA A 36 -9.53 3.40 -18.44
N ALA A 37 -8.28 3.08 -18.10
CA ALA A 37 -7.18 2.87 -19.02
C ALA A 37 -6.54 1.47 -18.83
N PRO A 38 -7.06 0.44 -19.52
CA PRO A 38 -6.69 -0.95 -19.29
C PRO A 38 -5.20 -1.27 -19.40
N GLU A 39 -4.54 -0.71 -20.43
CA GLU A 39 -3.10 -0.88 -20.65
C GLU A 39 -2.29 -0.31 -19.48
N ARG A 40 -2.74 0.83 -18.93
CA ARG A 40 -2.10 1.45 -17.76
C ARG A 40 -2.33 0.63 -16.49
N TRP A 41 -3.52 0.06 -16.33
CA TRP A 41 -3.79 -0.87 -15.22
C TRP A 41 -2.87 -2.10 -15.29
N ALA A 42 -2.80 -2.76 -16.44
CA ALA A 42 -1.99 -3.96 -16.62
C ALA A 42 -0.49 -3.69 -16.37
N ALA A 43 0.01 -2.52 -16.78
CA ALA A 43 1.38 -2.10 -16.51
C ALA A 43 1.62 -1.78 -15.03
N ALA A 44 0.67 -1.12 -14.35
CA ALA A 44 0.80 -0.73 -12.95
C ALA A 44 0.62 -1.91 -11.97
N PHE A 45 -0.26 -2.86 -12.30
CA PHE A 45 -0.65 -3.98 -11.45
C PHE A 45 -0.54 -5.32 -12.19
N PRO A 46 0.68 -5.74 -12.58
CA PRO A 46 0.87 -6.98 -13.34
C PRO A 46 0.38 -8.20 -12.55
N GLY A 47 -0.55 -8.97 -13.13
CA GLY A 47 -1.13 -10.15 -12.48
C GLY A 47 -2.31 -9.87 -11.55
N VAL A 48 -2.71 -8.60 -11.37
CA VAL A 48 -3.98 -8.25 -10.73
C VAL A 48 -5.07 -8.20 -11.80
N THR A 49 -6.20 -8.85 -11.53
CA THR A 49 -7.36 -8.87 -12.43
C THR A 49 -7.74 -7.45 -12.83
N ARG A 50 -8.04 -7.26 -14.12
CA ARG A 50 -8.48 -5.97 -14.64
C ARG A 50 -9.86 -5.61 -14.08
N PRO A 51 -10.02 -4.43 -13.46
CA PRO A 51 -11.32 -3.97 -12.99
C PRO A 51 -12.19 -3.47 -14.16
N ALA A 52 -13.49 -3.60 -13.99
CA ALA A 52 -14.49 -2.86 -14.74
C ALA A 52 -14.73 -1.48 -14.11
N ARG A 53 -15.46 -0.59 -14.80
CA ARG A 53 -15.66 0.80 -14.34
C ARG A 53 -16.54 0.89 -13.09
N ASP A 54 -17.49 -0.03 -12.95
CA ASP A 54 -18.37 -0.22 -11.81
C ASP A 54 -17.63 -0.69 -10.55
N ASP A 55 -16.49 -1.38 -10.68
CA ASP A 55 -15.64 -1.77 -9.54
C ASP A 55 -14.99 -0.58 -8.81
N LEU A 56 -15.01 0.62 -9.40
CA LEU A 56 -14.29 1.80 -8.87
C LEU A 56 -14.72 2.15 -7.43
N ALA A 57 -16.01 2.02 -7.11
CA ALA A 57 -16.51 2.33 -5.78
C ALA A 57 -15.97 1.34 -4.73
N ASP A 58 -15.95 0.06 -5.06
CA ASP A 58 -15.44 -0.99 -4.19
C ASP A 58 -13.92 -0.91 -4.02
N LEU A 59 -13.17 -0.63 -5.10
CA LEU A 59 -11.74 -0.37 -5.03
C LEU A 59 -11.41 0.84 -4.13
N ARG A 60 -12.19 1.93 -4.22
CA ARG A 60 -12.00 3.08 -3.32
C ARG A 60 -12.25 2.71 -1.86
N ALA A 61 -13.27 1.90 -1.60
CA ALA A 61 -13.60 1.45 -0.27
C ALA A 61 -12.52 0.52 0.29
N LEU A 62 -12.03 -0.45 -0.50
CA LEU A 62 -10.88 -1.29 -0.13
C LEU A 62 -9.65 -0.43 0.17
N ARG A 63 -9.34 0.56 -0.68
CA ARG A 63 -8.20 1.47 -0.47
C ARG A 63 -8.32 2.21 0.85
N ALA A 64 -9.51 2.70 1.20
CA ALA A 64 -9.77 3.37 2.48
C ALA A 64 -9.54 2.42 3.67
N ASP A 65 -10.10 1.21 3.61
CA ASP A 65 -9.98 0.21 4.69
C ASP A 65 -8.52 -0.23 4.89
N LEU A 66 -7.79 -0.49 3.80
CA LEU A 66 -6.36 -0.81 3.85
C LEU A 66 -5.51 0.35 4.38
N ARG A 67 -5.84 1.60 4.03
CA ARG A 67 -5.16 2.78 4.57
C ARG A 67 -5.40 2.96 6.07
N ALA A 68 -6.61 2.67 6.55
CA ALA A 68 -6.93 2.67 7.98
C ALA A 68 -6.17 1.58 8.75
N ALA A 69 -5.82 0.48 8.08
CA ALA A 69 -5.08 -0.64 8.64
C ALA A 69 -3.55 -0.48 8.65
N LEU A 70 -2.99 0.59 8.06
CA LEU A 70 -1.54 0.77 7.93
C LEU A 70 -0.84 0.82 9.29
N GLY A 71 0.31 0.16 9.39
CA GLY A 71 1.15 0.11 10.59
C GLY A 71 0.63 -0.79 11.71
N LEU A 72 -0.56 -1.38 11.58
CA LEU A 72 -1.10 -2.32 12.57
C LEU A 72 -0.43 -3.70 12.44
N THR A 73 -0.20 -4.38 13.56
CA THR A 73 0.26 -5.78 13.55
C THR A 73 -0.87 -6.74 13.20
N HIS A 74 -2.09 -6.46 13.69
CA HIS A 74 -3.26 -7.32 13.52
C HIS A 74 -4.46 -6.47 13.03
N PRO A 75 -4.59 -6.25 11.70
CA PRO A 75 -5.66 -5.43 11.14
C PRO A 75 -7.00 -6.19 11.06
N VAL A 76 -7.59 -6.49 12.21
CA VAL A 76 -8.86 -7.23 12.32
C VAL A 76 -10.03 -6.56 11.60
N SER A 77 -9.96 -5.25 11.37
CA SER A 77 -10.93 -4.48 10.59
C SER A 77 -11.07 -4.93 9.13
N LEU A 78 -10.13 -5.72 8.61
CA LEU A 78 -10.22 -6.28 7.25
C LEU A 78 -11.11 -7.53 7.18
N GLY A 79 -11.59 -8.06 8.32
CA GLY A 79 -12.41 -9.28 8.38
C GLY A 79 -13.65 -9.23 7.47
N ASP A 80 -14.43 -8.16 7.56
CA ASP A 80 -15.63 -7.96 6.74
C ASP A 80 -15.34 -7.93 5.24
N ARG A 81 -14.14 -7.53 4.83
CA ARG A 81 -13.71 -7.57 3.42
C ARG A 81 -13.38 -9.00 3.01
N VAL A 82 -12.68 -9.74 3.86
CA VAL A 82 -12.30 -11.14 3.59
C VAL A 82 -13.55 -12.00 3.38
N GLU A 83 -14.58 -11.78 4.21
CA GLU A 83 -15.87 -12.47 4.08
C GLU A 83 -16.58 -12.09 2.77
N ARG A 84 -16.73 -10.78 2.50
CA ARG A 84 -17.41 -10.28 1.28
C ARG A 84 -16.76 -10.74 -0.02
N HIS A 85 -15.43 -10.73 -0.11
CA HIS A 85 -14.70 -11.10 -1.32
C HIS A 85 -14.37 -12.60 -1.41
N ARG A 86 -14.80 -13.39 -0.40
CA ARG A 86 -14.64 -14.85 -0.35
C ARG A 86 -13.23 -15.30 -0.69
N LEU A 87 -12.27 -14.97 0.18
CA LEU A 87 -10.92 -15.48 0.02
C LEU A 87 -10.84 -16.96 0.40
N VAL A 88 -10.04 -17.73 -0.32
CA VAL A 88 -9.79 -19.14 -0.09
C VAL A 88 -8.31 -19.38 0.16
N VAL A 89 -8.02 -20.37 1.00
CA VAL A 89 -6.65 -20.84 1.24
C VAL A 89 -6.31 -21.89 0.20
N THR A 90 -5.12 -21.82 -0.34
CA THR A 90 -4.55 -22.84 -1.22
C THR A 90 -3.16 -23.24 -0.82
N LEU A 91 -2.83 -24.49 -1.13
CA LEU A 91 -1.51 -25.06 -0.99
C LEU A 91 -0.84 -25.00 -2.37
N ARG A 92 0.34 -24.40 -2.45
CA ARG A 92 1.27 -24.61 -3.58
C ARG A 92 2.47 -25.39 -3.10
N GLU A 93 2.93 -26.32 -3.93
CA GLU A 93 4.28 -26.86 -3.81
C GLU A 93 5.27 -25.73 -4.10
N ALA A 94 6.15 -25.43 -3.15
CA ALA A 94 7.36 -24.65 -3.38
C ALA A 94 8.57 -25.52 -2.99
N PRO A 95 9.76 -25.26 -3.54
CA PRO A 95 10.92 -26.14 -3.38
C PRO A 95 11.30 -26.45 -1.93
N ASP A 96 10.99 -25.55 -0.99
CA ASP A 96 11.43 -25.63 0.40
C ASP A 96 10.28 -25.77 1.43
N GLU A 97 9.01 -25.57 1.06
CA GLU A 97 7.83 -25.69 1.97
C GLU A 97 6.51 -25.56 1.17
N PRO A 98 5.38 -26.18 1.57
CA PRO A 98 4.09 -25.86 0.98
C PRO A 98 3.70 -24.42 1.34
N ALA A 99 3.66 -23.54 0.33
CA ALA A 99 3.23 -22.16 0.54
C ALA A 99 1.71 -22.13 0.70
N LEU A 100 1.24 -22.01 1.94
CA LEU A 100 -0.13 -21.60 2.23
C LEU A 100 -0.33 -20.18 1.70
N LEU A 101 -1.17 -20.04 0.69
CA LEU A 101 -1.49 -18.77 0.06
C LEU A 101 -2.99 -18.53 0.06
N VAL A 102 -3.37 -17.33 0.49
CA VAL A 102 -4.71 -16.81 0.33
C VAL A 102 -4.87 -16.25 -1.08
N ARG A 103 -5.98 -16.59 -1.75
CA ARG A 103 -6.36 -16.07 -3.06
C ARG A 103 -7.87 -15.81 -3.10
N PRO A 104 -8.38 -14.97 -4.02
CA PRO A 104 -9.82 -14.85 -4.15
C PRO A 104 -10.44 -16.13 -4.74
N ALA A 105 -11.66 -16.48 -4.31
CA ALA A 105 -12.44 -17.56 -4.91
C ALA A 105 -12.84 -17.24 -6.35
N THR A 106 -13.09 -15.96 -6.64
CA THR A 106 -13.44 -15.44 -7.97
C THR A 106 -12.49 -14.30 -8.32
N ALA A 107 -11.88 -14.37 -9.50
CA ALA A 107 -10.94 -13.36 -9.97
C ALA A 107 -11.59 -11.98 -9.98
N SER A 108 -10.97 -11.02 -9.27
CA SER A 108 -11.41 -9.63 -9.20
C SER A 108 -10.26 -8.77 -8.70
N ALA A 109 -10.19 -7.52 -9.16
CA ALA A 109 -9.14 -6.59 -8.76
C ALA A 109 -9.11 -6.41 -7.23
N THR A 110 -10.28 -6.21 -6.62
CA THR A 110 -10.42 -6.08 -5.16
C THR A 110 -9.97 -7.36 -4.44
N GLY A 111 -10.41 -8.53 -4.91
CA GLY A 111 -10.05 -9.81 -4.32
C GLY A 111 -8.55 -10.09 -4.37
N ASP A 112 -7.89 -9.78 -5.48
CA ASP A 112 -6.44 -9.96 -5.66
C ASP A 112 -5.63 -9.04 -4.73
N LEU A 113 -5.98 -7.75 -4.68
CA LEU A 113 -5.31 -6.77 -3.80
C LEU A 113 -5.55 -7.08 -2.32
N LEU A 114 -6.76 -7.49 -1.95
CA LEU A 114 -7.07 -7.91 -0.59
C LEU A 114 -6.32 -9.18 -0.21
N ALA A 115 -6.26 -10.19 -1.09
CA ALA A 115 -5.49 -11.40 -0.86
C ALA A 115 -4.00 -11.12 -0.66
N ALA A 116 -3.43 -10.21 -1.46
CA ALA A 116 -2.05 -9.75 -1.27
C ALA A 116 -1.82 -9.11 0.11
N ALA A 117 -2.75 -8.27 0.57
CA ALA A 117 -2.71 -7.68 1.90
C ALA A 117 -2.80 -8.75 3.02
N VAL A 118 -3.75 -9.69 2.92
CA VAL A 118 -3.93 -10.77 3.90
C VAL A 118 -2.72 -11.69 3.95
N ASN A 119 -2.13 -12.05 2.81
CA ASN A 119 -0.87 -12.81 2.78
C ASN A 119 0.28 -12.05 3.45
N ALA A 120 0.34 -10.72 3.31
CA ALA A 120 1.33 -9.91 4.02
C ALA A 120 1.08 -9.84 5.53
N VAL A 121 -0.18 -9.88 5.97
CA VAL A 121 -0.55 -9.99 7.39
C VAL A 121 -0.12 -11.35 7.94
N ALA A 122 -0.46 -12.45 7.25
CA ALA A 122 -0.09 -13.81 7.64
C ALA A 122 1.44 -13.99 7.72
N ALA A 123 2.19 -13.37 6.80
CA ALA A 123 3.65 -13.37 6.80
C ALA A 123 4.27 -12.39 7.82
N GLY A 124 3.48 -11.69 8.64
CA GLY A 124 3.96 -10.72 9.62
C GLY A 124 4.63 -9.47 9.02
N ARG A 125 4.44 -9.18 7.73
CA ARG A 125 5.08 -8.06 7.02
C ARG A 125 4.22 -6.80 6.93
N TRP A 126 2.91 -6.91 7.15
CA TRP A 126 1.97 -5.80 7.01
C TRP A 126 2.30 -4.56 7.87
N HIS A 127 2.71 -4.76 9.13
CA HIS A 127 3.02 -3.67 10.08
C HIS A 127 4.14 -2.72 9.60
N ARG A 128 4.95 -3.15 8.62
CA ARG A 128 6.00 -2.33 8.01
C ARG A 128 5.46 -1.39 6.94
N LEU A 129 4.25 -1.62 6.42
CA LEU A 129 3.59 -0.72 5.50
C LEU A 129 2.94 0.41 6.30
N LYS A 130 3.41 1.65 6.09
CA LYS A 130 3.05 2.82 6.91
C LYS A 130 2.71 4.02 6.05
N SER A 131 1.89 4.91 6.58
CA SER A 131 1.62 6.23 5.99
C SER A 131 2.50 7.29 6.63
N CYS A 132 3.13 8.13 5.82
CA CYS A 132 3.80 9.33 6.31
C CYS A 132 2.78 10.25 7.00
N PRO A 133 3.07 10.79 8.19
CA PRO A 133 2.10 11.64 8.90
C PRO A 133 1.93 13.03 8.26
N ASP A 134 2.88 13.48 7.42
CA ASP A 134 2.82 14.83 6.82
C ASP A 134 2.31 14.82 5.37
N CYS A 135 2.75 13.89 4.52
CA CYS A 135 2.29 13.83 3.12
C CYS A 135 1.37 12.66 2.80
N ARG A 136 1.08 11.79 3.77
CA ARG A 136 0.23 10.60 3.62
C ARG A 136 0.70 9.55 2.60
N TRP A 137 1.87 9.72 2.00
CA TRP A 137 2.50 8.71 1.16
C TRP A 137 2.71 7.40 1.91
N VAL A 138 2.32 6.29 1.31
CA VAL A 138 2.51 4.94 1.86
C VAL A 138 3.89 4.43 1.48
N PHE A 139 4.66 3.98 2.46
CA PHE A 139 5.99 3.46 2.29
C PHE A 139 6.18 2.15 3.08
N TYR A 140 7.15 1.35 2.66
CA TYR A 140 7.59 0.19 3.42
C TYR A 140 8.76 0.54 4.33
N ASP A 141 8.66 0.16 5.60
CA ASP A 141 9.67 0.37 6.63
C ASP A 141 10.74 -0.72 6.60
N THR A 142 11.85 -0.38 5.95
CA THR A 142 13.07 -1.20 5.86
C THR A 142 14.00 -1.06 7.07
N SER A 143 13.67 -0.26 8.08
CA SER A 143 14.51 -0.13 9.27
C SER A 143 14.50 -1.43 10.08
N ARG A 144 15.62 -1.72 10.76
CA ARG A 144 15.80 -2.93 11.57
C ARG A 144 14.62 -3.16 12.53
N ASN A 145 14.25 -2.11 13.27
CA ASN A 145 13.27 -2.18 14.35
C ASN A 145 11.86 -1.70 13.93
N ALA A 146 11.60 -1.58 12.62
CA ALA A 146 10.35 -1.03 12.09
C ALA A 146 9.96 0.31 12.77
N SER A 147 10.94 1.22 12.93
CA SER A 147 10.78 2.49 13.64
C SER A 147 10.74 3.71 12.71
N ARG A 148 10.79 3.54 11.39
CA ARG A 148 10.71 4.65 10.44
C ARG A 148 9.30 5.22 10.44
N THR A 149 9.21 6.53 10.64
CA THR A 149 7.95 7.29 10.65
C THR A 149 7.70 8.07 9.36
N TRP A 150 8.75 8.42 8.63
CA TRP A 150 8.68 9.35 7.49
C TRP A 150 8.95 8.64 6.15
N CYS A 151 8.30 9.10 5.08
CA CYS A 151 8.43 8.49 3.75
C CYS A 151 9.84 8.57 3.17
N ALA A 152 10.61 9.62 3.44
CA ALA A 152 12.02 9.72 3.04
C ALA A 152 12.74 10.79 3.87
N MET A 153 14.07 10.68 3.97
CA MET A 153 14.90 11.72 4.58
C MET A 153 15.20 12.86 3.61
N THR A 154 15.48 12.52 2.35
CA THR A 154 15.75 13.46 1.25
C THR A 154 14.69 13.30 0.15
N PRO A 155 14.45 14.35 -0.67
CA PRO A 155 13.73 14.19 -1.93
C PRO A 155 14.47 13.17 -2.82
N GLY A 156 13.78 12.12 -3.25
CA GLY A 156 14.33 11.08 -4.15
C GLY A 156 14.23 11.43 -5.63
N GLY A 157 13.77 12.64 -5.95
CA GLY A 157 13.48 13.14 -7.30
C GLY A 157 12.71 14.47 -7.24
N PRO A 158 12.36 15.06 -8.38
CA PRO A 158 11.65 16.35 -8.45
C PRO A 158 10.34 16.35 -7.66
N ASP A 159 9.59 15.24 -7.73
CA ASP A 159 8.30 15.06 -7.08
C ASP A 159 8.41 14.41 -5.68
N GLY A 160 9.63 13.97 -5.31
CA GLY A 160 9.90 13.30 -4.06
C GLY A 160 9.91 14.25 -2.86
N ARG A 161 9.55 13.74 -1.67
CA ARG A 161 9.55 14.56 -0.45
C ARG A 161 10.40 13.99 0.69
N GLY A 162 11.40 14.76 1.11
CA GLY A 162 12.23 14.49 2.29
C GLY A 162 11.53 14.84 3.61
N CYS A 163 10.36 14.27 3.89
CA CYS A 163 9.56 14.61 5.07
C CYS A 163 10.35 14.49 6.39
N GLY A 164 11.23 13.49 6.49
CA GLY A 164 12.06 13.28 7.68
C GLY A 164 13.07 14.41 7.91
N GLY A 165 13.70 14.92 6.84
CA GLY A 165 14.58 16.08 6.90
C GLY A 165 13.83 17.35 7.31
N ILE A 166 12.65 17.58 6.71
CA ILE A 166 11.77 18.71 7.05
C ILE A 166 11.38 18.66 8.53
N ALA A 167 10.95 17.50 9.03
CA ALA A 167 10.59 17.32 10.43
C ALA A 167 11.78 17.58 11.37
N LYS A 168 12.98 17.09 11.02
CA LYS A 168 14.22 17.33 11.78
C LYS A 168 14.55 18.83 11.87
N THR A 169 14.50 19.54 10.75
CA THR A 169 14.79 21.00 10.72
C THR A 169 13.76 21.79 11.53
N ARG A 170 12.46 21.45 11.43
CA ARG A 170 11.40 22.07 12.25
C ARG A 170 11.67 21.89 13.75
N ALA A 171 11.99 20.67 14.17
CA ALA A 171 12.29 20.37 15.57
C ALA A 171 13.54 21.11 16.09
N TYR A 172 14.59 21.22 15.26
CA TYR A 172 15.78 22.00 15.61
C TYR A 172 15.45 23.49 15.82
N ARG A 173 14.71 24.10 14.89
CA ARG A 173 14.31 25.52 14.97
C ARG A 173 13.44 25.81 16.20
N ALA A 174 12.48 24.93 16.51
CA ALA A 174 11.61 25.08 17.68
C ALA A 174 12.38 25.07 19.01
N ARG A 175 13.45 24.27 19.11
CA ARG A 175 14.32 24.26 20.30
C ARG A 175 15.21 25.50 20.39
N ALA A 176 15.63 26.03 19.25
CA ALA A 176 16.46 27.24 19.20
C ALA A 176 15.67 28.50 19.57
N SER A 177 14.36 28.56 19.26
CA SER A 177 13.48 29.68 19.63
C SER A 177 12.93 29.61 21.06
N ALA A 178 13.12 28.49 21.75
CA ALA A 178 12.68 28.28 23.13
C ALA A 178 13.80 28.48 24.17
N ARG A 179 14.97 28.95 23.71
CA ARG A 179 16.12 29.34 24.51
C ARG A 179 16.29 30.85 24.41
#